data_AF-A0AAQ1P5L7-F1
#
_entry.id   AF-A0AAQ1P5L7-F1
#
_cell.length_a   1.000
_cell.length_b   1.000
_cell.length_c   1.000
_cell.angle_alpha   90.00
_cell.angle_beta   90.00
_cell.angle_gamma   90.00
#
_symmetry.space_group_name_H-M   'P 1'
#
loop_
_entity.id
_entity.type
_entity.pdbx_description
1 polymer ?
#
loop_
_entity_poly.entity_id
_entity_poly.type
_entity_poly.pdbx_seq_one_letter_code
_entity_poly.pdbx_strand_id
1 'polypeptide(L)'
;MAKIDTVKDLPTWFDLNNYKATSEFSAKDWLFHIQLRATMFPMFPMLPMLKLDYLTAIPKLRELRKSGSTEAMYILDMVDVLNQVRDNPIDCYLPGNFYWDSACRSISSDDLADQQAIKPLTLYDMLRQKISDQFSVEDGDVDSSTLTLWDYLENGELSAYPENEIDLKSDEESQSNTLTELLSREDKYDLFSRTPHIEIKIDRKINGKWHSPAITVDLNAPDAAILKSFKEWLKKERTNCPKGASAPKKPAFDWWGDYGLLPYLDLYLWSLETDNHIPDRVMANAVSADTFGEDRLRKTVKPLASDLNSLIDGLKPFAAEDFG
;
A
#
# COMPACT_ATOMS: atom_id res chain seq x y z
N MET A 1 33.83 5.74 5.03
CA MET A 1 33.62 5.91 3.60
C MET A 1 34.79 5.31 2.85
N ALA A 2 34.55 4.24 2.08
CA ALA A 2 35.53 3.72 1.15
C ALA A 2 35.48 4.56 -0.14
N LYS A 3 36.63 4.78 -0.77
CA LYS A 3 36.68 5.51 -2.04
C LYS A 3 36.38 4.53 -3.18
N ILE A 4 35.32 4.79 -3.93
CA ILE A 4 34.91 3.99 -5.10
C ILE A 4 35.45 4.68 -6.35
N ASP A 5 36.52 4.14 -6.95
CA ASP A 5 37.15 4.75 -8.12
C ASP A 5 36.91 3.94 -9.42
N THR A 6 36.59 2.65 -9.27
CA THR A 6 36.42 1.70 -10.37
C THR A 6 35.22 0.77 -10.14
N VAL A 7 34.75 0.12 -11.22
CA VAL A 7 33.67 -0.89 -11.16
C VAL A 7 34.05 -2.08 -10.28
N LYS A 8 35.35 -2.36 -10.09
CA LYS A 8 35.82 -3.44 -9.21
C LYS A 8 35.64 -3.16 -7.72
N ASP A 9 35.44 -1.89 -7.37
CA ASP A 9 35.22 -1.46 -5.99
C ASP A 9 33.73 -1.56 -5.59
N LEU A 10 32.84 -1.89 -6.54
CA LEU A 10 31.42 -2.12 -6.31
C LEU A 10 31.20 -3.40 -5.49
N PRO A 11 30.03 -3.54 -4.83
CA PRO A 11 29.76 -4.70 -4.01
C PRO A 11 29.78 -5.99 -4.85
N THR A 12 30.31 -7.07 -4.27
CA THR A 12 30.50 -8.35 -4.96
C THR A 12 29.19 -9.03 -5.38
N TRP A 13 28.06 -8.65 -4.78
CA TRP A 13 26.73 -9.14 -5.17
C TRP A 13 26.21 -8.48 -6.44
N PHE A 14 26.74 -7.32 -6.83
CA PHE A 14 26.27 -6.61 -8.00
C PHE A 14 26.86 -7.22 -9.28
N ASP A 15 25.98 -7.85 -10.08
CA ASP A 15 26.29 -8.30 -11.43
C ASP A 15 25.19 -7.83 -12.39
N LEU A 16 25.57 -7.12 -13.45
CA LEU A 16 24.66 -6.62 -14.47
C LEU A 16 23.91 -7.77 -15.18
N ASN A 17 24.47 -8.98 -15.23
CA ASN A 17 23.81 -10.15 -15.79
C ASN A 17 22.52 -10.51 -15.04
N ASN A 18 22.44 -10.21 -13.73
CA ASN A 18 21.25 -10.44 -12.92
C ASN A 18 20.06 -9.55 -13.34
N TYR A 19 20.29 -8.55 -14.19
CA TYR A 19 19.28 -7.59 -14.64
C TYR A 19 18.82 -7.83 -16.09
N LYS A 20 19.34 -8.85 -16.79
CA LYS A 20 19.03 -9.07 -18.21
C LYS A 20 17.54 -9.26 -18.50
N ALA A 21 16.80 -9.90 -17.58
CA ALA A 21 15.37 -10.13 -17.75
C ALA A 21 14.52 -8.85 -17.64
N THR A 22 15.09 -7.72 -17.19
CA THR A 22 14.38 -6.43 -17.13
C THR A 22 13.94 -5.90 -18.51
N SER A 23 14.55 -6.39 -19.59
CA SER A 23 14.14 -6.10 -20.96
C SER A 23 12.80 -6.75 -21.35
N GLU A 24 12.37 -7.77 -20.59
CA GLU A 24 11.13 -8.52 -20.81
C GLU A 24 10.02 -8.11 -19.84
N PHE A 25 10.29 -7.16 -18.95
CA PHE A 25 9.34 -6.73 -17.91
C PHE A 25 8.08 -6.11 -18.50
N SER A 26 6.93 -6.56 -18.00
CA SER A 26 5.66 -5.90 -18.23
C SER A 26 5.54 -4.61 -17.39
N ALA A 27 4.47 -3.85 -17.62
CA ALA A 27 4.17 -2.68 -16.78
C ALA A 27 4.00 -3.07 -15.30
N LYS A 28 3.44 -4.26 -15.05
CA LYS A 28 3.26 -4.82 -13.70
C LYS A 28 4.59 -5.16 -13.05
N ASP A 29 5.52 -5.77 -13.77
CA ASP A 29 6.85 -6.11 -13.24
C ASP A 29 7.62 -4.83 -12.87
N TRP A 30 7.60 -3.84 -13.76
CA TRP A 30 8.19 -2.52 -13.48
C TRP A 30 7.54 -1.84 -12.28
N LEU A 31 6.21 -1.88 -12.17
CA LEU A 31 5.48 -1.29 -11.06
C LEU A 31 5.90 -1.93 -9.74
N PHE A 32 5.89 -3.25 -9.69
CA PHE A 32 6.29 -4.02 -8.51
C PHE A 32 7.70 -3.65 -8.06
N HIS A 33 8.67 -3.71 -8.97
CA HIS A 33 10.08 -3.48 -8.64
C HIS A 33 10.41 -2.04 -8.28
N ILE A 34 9.74 -1.06 -8.90
CA ILE A 34 9.91 0.36 -8.57
C ILE A 34 9.26 0.66 -7.22
N GLN A 35 8.04 0.15 -6.97
CA GLN A 35 7.37 0.30 -5.67
C GLN A 35 8.22 -0.29 -4.56
N LEU A 36 8.73 -1.51 -4.76
CA LEU A 36 9.61 -2.18 -3.82
C LEU A 36 10.78 -1.27 -3.40
N ARG A 37 11.50 -0.71 -4.37
CA ARG A 37 12.67 0.14 -4.12
C ARG A 37 12.29 1.51 -3.57
N ALA A 38 11.17 2.07 -4.03
CA ALA A 38 10.62 3.31 -3.51
C ALA A 38 10.31 3.21 -2.00
N THR A 39 9.85 2.05 -1.53
CA THR A 39 9.58 1.85 -0.09
C THR A 39 10.85 1.80 0.76
N MET A 40 12.00 1.47 0.16
CA MET A 40 13.29 1.43 0.85
C MET A 40 13.91 2.82 1.02
N PHE A 41 13.71 3.76 0.08
CA PHE A 41 14.33 5.09 0.12
C PHE A 41 14.06 5.89 1.41
N PRO A 42 12.80 6.00 1.90
CA PRO A 42 12.51 6.72 3.14
C PRO A 42 13.15 6.11 4.40
N MET A 43 13.59 4.85 4.34
CA MET A 43 14.26 4.19 5.47
C MET A 43 15.74 4.54 5.57
N PHE A 44 16.40 4.92 4.48
CA PHE A 44 17.82 5.24 4.51
C PHE A 44 18.19 6.43 5.39
N PRO A 45 17.39 7.49 5.52
CA PRO A 45 17.63 8.51 6.53
C PRO A 45 17.51 8.00 7.98
N MET A 46 16.73 6.95 8.22
CA MET A 46 16.58 6.32 9.54
C MET A 46 17.71 5.33 9.85
N LEU A 47 18.35 4.74 8.83
CA LEU A 47 19.46 3.80 9.02
C LEU A 47 20.68 4.42 9.73
N PRO A 48 21.10 5.68 9.48
CA PRO A 48 22.10 6.38 10.27
C PRO A 48 21.64 6.73 11.69
N MET A 49 20.33 6.83 11.98
CA MET A 49 19.88 6.88 13.39
C MET A 49 20.11 5.53 14.07
N LEU A 50 19.96 4.45 13.31
CA LEU A 50 20.38 3.10 13.66
C LEU A 50 21.88 2.87 13.38
N LYS A 51 22.81 3.78 13.77
CA LYS A 51 24.29 3.57 13.68
C LYS A 51 24.81 2.23 14.26
N LEU A 52 23.94 1.37 14.75
CA LEU A 52 24.22 -0.05 14.81
C LEU A 52 24.69 -0.52 13.45
N ASP A 53 25.85 -1.16 13.45
CA ASP A 53 26.10 -2.26 12.53
C ASP A 53 24.89 -3.19 12.64
N TYR A 54 23.90 -3.04 11.76
CA TYR A 54 22.62 -3.74 11.90
C TYR A 54 22.84 -5.25 11.87
N LEU A 55 23.94 -5.72 11.26
CA LEU A 55 24.36 -7.11 11.33
C LEU A 55 24.63 -7.55 12.78
N THR A 56 25.21 -6.68 13.61
CA THR A 56 25.35 -6.90 15.06
C THR A 56 24.02 -6.78 15.81
N ALA A 57 23.06 -6.01 15.27
CA ALA A 57 21.71 -5.86 15.83
C ALA A 57 20.79 -7.05 15.52
N ILE A 58 21.03 -7.77 14.41
CA ILE A 58 20.15 -8.85 13.92
C ILE A 58 19.84 -9.89 15.01
N PRO A 59 20.80 -10.39 15.81
CA PRO A 59 20.50 -11.32 16.89
C PRO A 59 19.48 -10.76 17.90
N LYS A 60 19.67 -9.51 18.33
CA LYS A 60 18.75 -8.83 19.27
C LYS A 60 17.38 -8.54 18.64
N LEU A 61 17.35 -8.13 17.37
CA LEU A 61 16.10 -7.94 16.64
C LEU A 61 15.34 -9.27 16.50
N ARG A 62 16.04 -10.39 16.31
CA ARG A 62 15.42 -11.73 16.27
C ARG A 62 14.85 -12.13 17.63
N GLU A 63 15.52 -11.80 18.73
CA GLU A 63 14.97 -11.99 20.08
C GLU A 63 13.72 -11.14 20.31
N LEU A 64 13.76 -9.86 19.93
CA LEU A 64 12.61 -8.96 20.01
C LEU A 64 11.44 -9.42 19.14
N ARG A 65 11.71 -9.94 17.94
CA ARG A 65 10.68 -10.55 17.08
C ARG A 65 10.05 -11.76 17.76
N LYS A 66 10.85 -12.63 18.40
CA LYS A 66 10.35 -13.78 19.17
C LYS A 66 9.51 -13.35 20.38
N SER A 67 9.78 -12.18 20.96
CA SER A 67 8.97 -11.59 22.03
C SER A 67 7.77 -10.77 21.54
N GLY A 68 7.45 -10.81 20.23
CA GLY A 68 6.29 -10.11 19.66
C GLY A 68 6.50 -8.64 19.32
N SER A 69 7.74 -8.14 19.30
CA SER A 69 8.01 -6.76 18.86
C SER A 69 7.72 -6.60 17.37
N THR A 70 6.70 -5.79 17.07
CA THR A 70 6.30 -5.46 15.70
C THR A 70 7.38 -4.69 14.96
N GLU A 71 8.00 -3.70 15.62
CA GLU A 71 9.10 -2.92 15.03
C GLU A 71 10.30 -3.78 14.65
N ALA A 72 10.68 -4.75 15.49
CA ALA A 72 11.74 -5.70 15.15
C ALA A 72 11.35 -6.63 13.99
N MET A 73 10.08 -7.04 13.89
CA MET A 73 9.56 -7.79 12.75
C MET A 73 9.70 -6.98 11.45
N TYR A 74 9.27 -5.72 11.46
CA TYR A 74 9.39 -4.84 10.29
C TYR A 74 10.85 -4.67 9.84
N ILE A 75 11.74 -4.34 10.77
CA ILE A 75 13.16 -4.14 10.44
C ILE A 75 13.77 -5.42 9.86
N LEU A 76 13.47 -6.59 10.43
CA LEU A 76 13.99 -7.87 9.93
C LEU A 76 13.41 -8.23 8.56
N ASP A 77 12.11 -8.08 8.36
CA ASP A 77 11.49 -8.32 7.07
C ASP A 77 12.10 -7.39 5.99
N MET A 78 12.54 -6.18 6.37
CA MET A 78 13.18 -5.25 5.43
C MET A 78 14.59 -5.67 5.08
N VAL A 79 15.35 -6.10 6.08
CA VAL A 79 16.69 -6.65 5.87
C VAL A 79 16.59 -7.88 4.97
N ASP A 80 15.57 -8.72 5.16
CA ASP A 80 15.33 -9.89 4.32
C ASP A 80 14.99 -9.49 2.88
N VAL A 81 14.12 -8.49 2.67
CA VAL A 81 13.82 -7.97 1.33
C VAL A 81 15.05 -7.35 0.67
N LEU A 82 15.83 -6.56 1.40
CA LEU A 82 17.05 -5.93 0.88
C LEU A 82 18.08 -6.99 0.46
N ASN A 83 18.24 -8.04 1.26
CA ASN A 83 19.12 -9.16 0.92
C ASN A 83 18.60 -9.93 -0.30
N GLN A 84 17.29 -10.16 -0.41
CA GLN A 84 16.70 -10.77 -1.59
C GLN A 84 16.94 -9.93 -2.85
N VAL A 85 16.77 -8.60 -2.78
CA VAL A 85 17.05 -7.72 -3.92
C VAL A 85 18.52 -7.78 -4.34
N ARG A 86 19.45 -8.00 -3.40
CA ARG A 86 20.88 -8.15 -3.72
C ARG A 86 21.20 -9.50 -4.34
N ASP A 87 20.64 -10.57 -3.78
CA ASP A 87 20.93 -11.94 -4.20
C ASP A 87 20.23 -12.27 -5.53
N ASN A 88 19.00 -11.75 -5.71
CA ASN A 88 18.20 -11.94 -6.90
C ASN A 88 17.30 -10.70 -7.16
N PRO A 89 17.83 -9.66 -7.81
CA PRO A 89 17.15 -8.36 -7.98
C PRO A 89 15.84 -8.41 -8.78
N ILE A 90 15.61 -9.51 -9.51
CA ILE A 90 14.44 -9.76 -10.35
C ILE A 90 13.45 -10.71 -9.65
N ASP A 91 13.92 -11.76 -8.95
CA ASP A 91 13.04 -12.73 -8.28
C ASP A 91 12.87 -12.40 -6.78
N CYS A 92 12.67 -11.13 -6.47
CA CYS A 92 12.41 -10.69 -5.10
C CYS A 92 10.93 -10.84 -4.79
N TYR A 93 10.59 -11.44 -3.65
CA TYR A 93 9.22 -11.55 -3.16
C TYR A 93 9.03 -10.66 -1.94
N LEU A 94 7.86 -10.05 -1.84
CA LEU A 94 7.50 -9.35 -0.62
C LEU A 94 7.06 -10.38 0.43
N PRO A 95 7.62 -10.31 1.66
CA PRO A 95 7.02 -11.00 2.80
C PRO A 95 5.54 -10.62 2.86
N GLY A 96 4.64 -11.58 3.08
CA GLY A 96 3.18 -11.36 2.96
C GLY A 96 2.62 -10.19 3.78
N ASN A 97 3.35 -9.75 4.81
CA ASN A 97 2.97 -8.61 5.65
C ASN A 97 3.37 -7.24 5.06
N PHE A 98 4.27 -7.18 4.07
CA PHE A 98 4.80 -5.93 3.55
C PHE A 98 3.88 -5.22 2.55
N TYR A 99 3.00 -5.98 1.89
CA TYR A 99 2.01 -5.45 0.94
C TYR A 99 1.04 -4.47 1.62
N TRP A 100 0.71 -4.71 2.89
CA TRP A 100 -0.29 -3.92 3.62
C TRP A 100 0.23 -2.54 4.05
N ASP A 101 1.48 -2.45 4.52
CA ASP A 101 1.97 -1.21 5.12
C ASP A 101 2.48 -0.19 4.10
N SER A 102 3.04 -0.66 2.98
CA SER A 102 3.38 0.22 1.84
C SER A 102 2.12 0.75 1.15
N ALA A 103 1.06 -0.06 1.07
CA ALA A 103 -0.26 0.41 0.64
C ALA A 103 -0.82 1.46 1.63
N CYS A 104 -0.65 1.27 2.94
CA CYS A 104 -1.12 2.23 3.96
C CYS A 104 -0.35 3.57 3.94
N ARG A 105 0.98 3.57 3.77
CA ARG A 105 1.79 4.81 3.73
C ARG A 105 1.50 5.66 2.50
N SER A 106 1.20 5.02 1.36
CA SER A 106 0.82 5.70 0.12
C SER A 106 -0.49 6.49 0.24
N ILE A 107 -1.35 6.10 1.19
CA ILE A 107 -2.65 6.75 1.46
C ILE A 107 -2.50 7.87 2.50
N SER A 108 -1.38 7.90 3.24
CA SER A 108 -1.20 8.74 4.43
C SER A 108 -0.40 10.03 4.21
N SER A 109 0.02 10.38 2.98
CA SER A 109 0.78 11.63 2.76
C SER A 109 -0.11 12.89 2.82
N ASP A 110 -0.19 13.46 4.02
CA ASP A 110 -0.29 14.87 4.44
C ASP A 110 -1.31 15.87 3.87
N ASP A 111 -2.07 15.59 2.81
CA ASP A 111 -3.19 16.48 2.41
C ASP A 111 -4.58 15.89 2.73
N LEU A 112 -4.63 14.70 3.34
CA LEU A 112 -5.87 13.94 3.59
C LEU A 112 -5.97 13.38 5.02
N ALA A 113 -5.43 14.08 6.02
CA ALA A 113 -5.48 13.66 7.43
C ALA A 113 -6.91 13.39 7.97
N ASP A 114 -7.94 13.88 7.28
CA ASP A 114 -9.35 13.72 7.66
C ASP A 114 -10.14 12.66 6.85
N GLN A 115 -9.51 12.00 5.87
CA GLN A 115 -10.16 10.96 5.06
C GLN A 115 -9.64 9.58 5.45
N GLN A 116 -10.16 9.02 6.54
CA GLN A 116 -10.06 7.58 6.77
C GLN A 116 -10.88 6.87 5.69
N ALA A 117 -10.20 6.39 4.65
CA ALA A 117 -10.76 5.32 3.84
C ALA A 117 -11.22 4.20 4.79
N ILE A 118 -12.40 3.63 4.56
CA ILE A 118 -12.88 2.47 5.33
C ILE A 118 -11.87 1.35 5.09
N LYS A 119 -10.96 1.17 6.05
CA LYS A 119 -9.94 0.14 6.06
C LYS A 119 -10.68 -1.20 6.17
N PRO A 120 -10.48 -2.17 5.27
CA PRO A 120 -10.94 -3.53 5.55
C PRO A 120 -10.26 -4.00 6.84
N LEU A 121 -11.06 -4.27 7.87
CA LEU A 121 -10.60 -4.65 9.20
C LEU A 121 -9.85 -5.98 9.08
N THR A 122 -8.53 -5.97 9.26
CA THR A 122 -7.73 -7.20 9.23
C THR A 122 -7.76 -7.88 10.61
N LEU A 123 -7.49 -9.18 10.68
CA LEU A 123 -7.30 -9.88 11.95
C LEU A 123 -6.22 -9.21 12.81
N TYR A 124 -5.19 -8.67 12.18
CA TYR A 124 -4.13 -7.93 12.87
C TYR A 124 -4.64 -6.61 13.48
N ASP A 125 -5.49 -5.88 12.77
CA ASP A 125 -6.13 -4.66 13.30
C ASP A 125 -7.02 -4.97 14.50
N MET A 126 -7.75 -6.09 14.42
CA MET A 126 -8.58 -6.57 15.53
C MET A 126 -7.71 -6.92 16.75
N LEU A 127 -6.62 -7.66 16.57
CA LEU A 127 -5.70 -8.00 17.65
C LEU A 127 -5.05 -6.76 18.27
N ARG A 128 -4.67 -5.78 17.45
CA ARG A 128 -4.10 -4.52 17.92
C ARG A 128 -5.11 -3.71 18.72
N GLN A 129 -6.35 -3.61 18.25
CA GLN A 129 -7.42 -2.93 18.97
C GLN A 129 -7.70 -3.63 20.31
N LYS A 130 -7.76 -4.97 20.33
CA LYS A 130 -7.91 -5.75 21.56
C LYS A 130 -6.83 -5.42 22.60
N ILE A 131 -5.57 -5.42 22.18
CA ILE A 131 -4.44 -5.11 23.08
C ILE A 131 -4.54 -3.67 23.60
N SER A 132 -4.89 -2.72 22.73
CA SER A 132 -5.08 -1.32 23.12
C SER A 132 -6.20 -1.19 24.16
N ASP A 133 -7.35 -1.81 23.92
CA ASP A 133 -8.50 -1.77 24.82
C ASP A 133 -8.16 -2.41 26.18
N GLN A 134 -7.35 -3.48 26.18
CA GLN A 134 -6.87 -4.11 27.41
C GLN A 134 -6.00 -3.16 28.25
N PHE A 135 -5.04 -2.47 27.63
CA PHE A 135 -4.24 -1.46 28.34
C PHE A 135 -5.09 -0.33 28.88
N SER A 136 -6.06 0.17 28.10
CA SER A 136 -6.96 1.24 28.55
C SER A 136 -7.86 0.81 29.73
N VAL A 137 -8.23 -0.47 29.82
CA VAL A 137 -8.95 -1.00 30.99
C VAL A 137 -8.02 -1.15 32.20
N GLU A 138 -6.78 -1.62 32.00
CA GLU A 138 -5.78 -1.75 33.06
C GLU A 138 -5.40 -0.38 33.68
N ASP A 139 -5.33 0.65 32.85
CA ASP A 139 -5.05 2.04 33.28
C ASP A 139 -6.30 2.74 33.87
N GLY A 140 -7.49 2.14 33.75
CA GLY A 140 -8.75 2.68 34.26
C GLY A 140 -9.35 3.79 33.38
N ASP A 141 -8.86 3.95 32.16
CA ASP A 141 -9.34 4.94 31.19
C ASP A 141 -10.69 4.52 30.58
N VAL A 142 -10.95 3.22 30.51
CA VAL A 142 -12.18 2.66 29.91
C VAL A 142 -12.73 1.53 30.79
N ASP A 143 -14.05 1.34 30.77
CA ASP A 143 -14.73 0.29 31.53
C ASP A 143 -14.41 -1.12 30.99
N SER A 144 -14.36 -2.10 31.89
CA SER A 144 -14.04 -3.49 31.57
C SER A 144 -15.03 -4.16 30.62
N SER A 145 -16.24 -3.60 30.46
CA SER A 145 -17.21 -4.05 29.45
C SER A 145 -16.69 -3.98 28.00
N THR A 146 -15.67 -3.16 27.74
CA THR A 146 -14.97 -3.10 26.44
C THR A 146 -14.28 -4.43 26.10
N LEU A 147 -13.82 -5.18 27.11
CA LEU A 147 -13.22 -6.50 26.92
C LEU A 147 -14.24 -7.61 26.67
N THR A 148 -15.48 -7.44 27.12
CA THR A 148 -16.56 -8.40 26.88
C THR A 148 -16.80 -8.63 25.39
N LEU A 149 -16.66 -7.60 24.55
CA LEU A 149 -16.74 -7.72 23.09
C LEU A 149 -15.67 -8.67 22.52
N TRP A 150 -14.45 -8.60 23.07
CA TRP A 150 -13.34 -9.45 22.67
C TRP A 150 -13.52 -10.89 23.17
N ASP A 151 -14.04 -11.06 24.39
CA ASP A 151 -14.40 -12.38 24.92
C ASP A 151 -15.46 -13.09 24.05
N TYR A 152 -16.43 -12.36 23.52
CA TYR A 152 -17.41 -12.91 22.56
C TYR A 152 -16.77 -13.33 21.24
N LEU A 153 -15.80 -12.58 20.73
CA LEU A 153 -15.11 -12.90 19.48
C LEU A 153 -14.16 -14.09 19.62
N GLU A 154 -13.56 -14.27 20.80
CA GLU A 154 -12.63 -15.38 21.06
C GLU A 154 -13.33 -16.67 21.46
N ASN A 155 -14.46 -16.57 22.18
CA ASN A 155 -15.20 -17.72 22.68
C ASN A 155 -16.46 -18.03 21.87
N GLY A 156 -16.80 -17.19 20.90
CA GLY A 156 -17.91 -17.43 19.97
C GLY A 156 -17.54 -18.50 18.96
N GLU A 157 -17.97 -19.74 19.18
CA GLU A 157 -18.39 -20.55 18.04
C GLU A 157 -19.46 -19.73 17.31
N LEU A 158 -19.19 -19.34 16.05
CA LEU A 158 -20.17 -18.80 15.12
C LEU A 158 -21.25 -19.88 14.87
N SER A 159 -22.04 -20.21 15.88
CA SER A 159 -23.23 -21.03 15.71
C SER A 159 -24.21 -20.20 14.92
N ALA A 160 -24.54 -20.67 13.72
CA ALA A 160 -25.59 -20.11 12.90
C ALA A 160 -26.84 -19.91 13.77
N TYR A 161 -27.41 -18.71 13.73
CA TYR A 161 -28.62 -18.35 14.46
C TYR A 161 -29.67 -19.46 14.36
N PRO A 162 -30.24 -19.94 15.48
CA PRO A 162 -31.50 -20.65 15.40
C PRO A 162 -32.59 -19.60 15.13
N GLU A 163 -33.17 -19.63 13.95
CA GLU A 163 -34.51 -19.10 13.71
C GLU A 163 -35.46 -19.86 14.64
N ASN A 164 -35.82 -19.30 15.80
CA ASN A 164 -36.99 -19.74 16.55
C ASN A 164 -37.62 -18.57 17.30
N GLU A 165 -38.95 -18.54 17.18
CA GLU A 165 -39.91 -17.54 17.64
C GLU A 165 -39.70 -17.08 19.08
N ILE A 166 -39.61 -15.76 19.26
CA ILE A 166 -39.81 -15.12 20.57
C ILE A 166 -41.30 -14.86 20.73
N ASP A 167 -41.95 -15.67 21.58
CA ASP A 167 -43.28 -15.42 22.11
C ASP A 167 -43.21 -14.26 23.13
N LEU A 168 -43.84 -13.14 22.79
CA LEU A 168 -43.94 -11.95 23.65
C LEU A 168 -45.34 -11.90 24.29
N LYS A 169 -45.42 -12.33 25.55
CA LYS A 169 -46.49 -11.89 26.47
C LYS A 169 -45.92 -11.52 27.84
N SER A 170 -46.39 -10.36 28.32
CA SER A 170 -46.43 -9.85 29.72
C SER A 170 -45.07 -9.64 30.42
N ASP A 171 -44.73 -8.53 31.05
CA ASP A 171 -45.47 -7.38 31.58
C ASP A 171 -44.55 -6.15 31.73
N GLU A 172 -45.17 -4.99 31.91
CA GLU A 172 -44.63 -3.63 32.06
C GLU A 172 -43.78 -3.44 33.35
N GLU A 173 -42.63 -2.76 33.26
CA GLU A 173 -42.45 -1.41 33.85
C GLU A 173 -40.99 -0.91 33.76
N SER A 174 -40.87 0.29 33.17
CA SER A 174 -39.92 1.35 33.52
C SER A 174 -38.47 1.32 32.97
N GLN A 175 -38.18 2.39 32.21
CA GLN A 175 -36.87 2.96 31.86
C GLN A 175 -36.03 2.29 30.77
N SER A 176 -36.31 2.62 29.49
CA SER A 176 -35.28 2.92 28.48
C SER A 176 -35.90 3.47 27.19
N ASN A 177 -36.18 4.78 27.14
CA ASN A 177 -36.53 5.48 25.90
C ASN A 177 -35.29 6.18 25.31
N THR A 178 -34.27 5.43 24.92
CA THR A 178 -33.11 6.06 24.23
C THR A 178 -32.44 5.21 23.14
N LEU A 179 -32.78 3.92 22.99
CA LEU A 179 -32.22 3.09 21.91
C LEU A 179 -33.18 2.85 20.74
N THR A 180 -34.49 2.77 20.99
CA THR A 180 -35.50 2.49 19.95
C THR A 180 -35.72 3.66 18.99
N GLU A 181 -35.38 4.88 19.40
CA GLU A 181 -35.51 6.09 18.59
C GLU A 181 -34.27 6.35 17.68
N LEU A 182 -33.14 5.72 17.97
CA LEU A 182 -31.96 5.74 17.08
C LEU A 182 -32.02 4.67 15.99
N LEU A 183 -32.82 3.61 16.19
CA LEU A 183 -33.02 2.52 15.24
C LEU A 183 -34.25 2.69 14.33
N SER A 184 -35.06 3.75 14.53
CA SER A 184 -36.23 4.06 13.70
C SER A 184 -35.94 5.02 12.54
N ARG A 185 -34.67 5.25 12.22
CA ARG A 185 -34.26 6.05 11.06
C ARG A 185 -34.43 5.25 9.77
N GLU A 186 -35.69 5.12 9.36
CA GLU A 186 -36.20 4.90 8.01
C GLU A 186 -35.21 4.26 7.00
N ASP A 187 -35.19 2.94 6.97
CA ASP A 187 -34.92 2.19 5.75
C ASP A 187 -36.06 2.49 4.74
N LYS A 188 -35.91 3.57 3.97
CA LYS A 188 -36.70 3.82 2.77
C LYS A 188 -35.98 3.22 1.57
N TYR A 189 -36.37 1.99 1.21
CA TYR A 189 -36.14 1.45 -0.12
C TYR A 189 -37.40 1.71 -0.97
N ASP A 190 -37.29 2.71 -1.84
CA ASP A 190 -38.27 3.01 -2.88
C ASP A 190 -38.16 1.93 -3.98
N LEU A 191 -38.97 0.86 -3.84
CA LEU A 191 -39.17 -0.12 -4.90
C LEU A 191 -40.05 0.49 -5.99
N PHE A 192 -39.49 0.58 -7.20
CA PHE A 192 -40.12 1.07 -8.42
C PHE A 192 -40.17 2.60 -8.58
N SER A 193 -38.99 3.21 -8.75
CA SER A 193 -38.86 4.30 -9.70
C SER A 193 -37.80 3.95 -10.75
N ARG A 194 -38.07 4.35 -11.99
CA ARG A 194 -37.21 4.09 -13.14
C ARG A 194 -35.90 4.87 -12.98
N THR A 195 -34.88 4.25 -12.42
CA THR A 195 -33.55 4.86 -12.26
C THR A 195 -32.47 3.84 -12.65
N PRO A 196 -31.29 4.32 -13.08
CA PRO A 196 -30.17 3.45 -13.47
C PRO A 196 -29.84 2.44 -12.37
N HIS A 197 -29.42 1.22 -12.74
CA HIS A 197 -29.00 0.12 -11.83
C HIS A 197 -27.82 0.48 -10.90
N ILE A 198 -27.30 1.69 -11.04
CA ILE A 198 -26.32 2.31 -10.17
C ILE A 198 -26.84 3.71 -9.88
N GLU A 199 -27.10 4.01 -8.62
CA GLU A 199 -27.34 5.37 -8.15
C GLU A 199 -26.08 5.86 -7.44
N ILE A 200 -25.34 6.78 -8.06
CA ILE A 200 -24.19 7.43 -7.41
C ILE A 200 -24.70 8.74 -6.84
N LYS A 201 -24.93 8.76 -5.53
CA LYS A 201 -25.15 10.00 -4.80
C LYS A 201 -23.79 10.66 -4.61
N ILE A 202 -23.50 11.63 -5.48
CA ILE A 202 -22.37 12.53 -5.28
C ILE A 202 -22.81 13.51 -4.19
N ASP A 203 -22.51 13.21 -2.93
CA ASP A 203 -22.71 14.16 -1.84
C ASP A 203 -21.81 15.37 -2.06
N ARG A 204 -22.39 16.41 -2.64
CA ARG A 204 -21.76 17.72 -2.77
C ARG A 204 -21.67 18.34 -1.39
N LYS A 205 -20.44 18.64 -0.99
CA LYS A 205 -20.03 19.54 0.11
C LYS A 205 -21.02 19.59 1.28
N ILE A 206 -21.16 18.50 2.03
CA ILE A 206 -21.89 18.52 3.29
C ILE A 206 -20.98 19.20 4.33
N ASN A 207 -21.48 20.25 4.98
CA ASN A 207 -20.75 20.99 6.03
C ASN A 207 -19.36 21.52 5.62
N GLY A 208 -19.17 21.86 4.35
CA GLY A 208 -17.89 22.39 3.89
C GLY A 208 -16.81 21.33 3.61
N LYS A 209 -17.06 20.04 3.90
CA LYS A 209 -16.13 18.93 3.64
C LYS A 209 -16.46 18.22 2.33
N TRP A 210 -15.42 17.85 1.58
CA TRP A 210 -15.55 17.03 0.38
C TRP A 210 -15.66 15.57 0.81
N HIS A 211 -16.79 14.93 0.49
CA HIS A 211 -16.96 13.49 0.67
C HIS A 211 -16.59 12.77 -0.63
N SER A 212 -15.90 11.64 -0.51
CA SER A 212 -15.72 10.73 -1.64
C SER A 212 -17.10 10.26 -2.12
N PRO A 213 -17.34 10.17 -3.44
CA PRO A 213 -18.63 9.72 -3.95
C PRO A 213 -18.89 8.28 -3.49
N ALA A 214 -20.01 8.06 -2.81
CA ALA A 214 -20.49 6.71 -2.52
C ALA A 214 -21.21 6.17 -3.77
N ILE A 215 -20.82 4.98 -4.22
CA ILE A 215 -21.49 4.28 -5.32
C ILE A 215 -22.48 3.30 -4.69
N THR A 216 -23.77 3.47 -4.95
CA THR A 216 -24.78 2.46 -4.63
C THR A 216 -25.02 1.60 -5.85
N VAL A 217 -24.89 0.28 -5.70
CA VAL A 217 -25.07 -0.70 -6.77
C VAL A 217 -26.29 -1.56 -6.47
N ASP A 218 -27.19 -1.71 -7.43
CA ASP A 218 -28.29 -2.68 -7.34
C ASP A 218 -27.75 -4.09 -7.59
N LEU A 219 -27.67 -4.89 -6.54
CA LEU A 219 -27.19 -6.27 -6.61
C LEU A 219 -28.15 -7.23 -7.33
N ASN A 220 -29.39 -6.81 -7.62
CA ASN A 220 -30.33 -7.61 -8.40
C ASN A 220 -30.16 -7.40 -9.92
N ALA A 221 -29.37 -6.40 -10.33
CA ALA A 221 -29.11 -6.14 -11.73
C ALA A 221 -28.03 -7.10 -12.28
N PRO A 222 -28.13 -7.55 -13.55
CA PRO A 222 -27.06 -8.32 -14.16
C PRO A 222 -25.75 -7.52 -14.25
N ASP A 223 -24.59 -8.17 -14.04
CA ASP A 223 -23.26 -7.55 -14.10
C ASP A 223 -23.03 -6.70 -15.36
N ALA A 224 -23.51 -7.19 -16.51
CA ALA A 224 -23.39 -6.48 -17.78
C ALA A 224 -24.12 -5.11 -17.77
N ALA A 225 -25.25 -5.01 -17.07
CA ALA A 225 -26.02 -3.77 -16.91
C ALA A 225 -25.35 -2.80 -15.92
N ILE A 226 -24.80 -3.33 -14.83
CA ILE A 226 -24.00 -2.57 -13.85
C ILE A 226 -22.77 -1.97 -14.54
N LEU A 227 -21.96 -2.78 -15.22
CA LEU A 227 -20.76 -2.34 -15.93
C LEU A 227 -21.06 -1.31 -17.02
N LYS A 228 -22.16 -1.50 -17.77
CA LYS A 228 -22.59 -0.53 -18.79
C LYS A 228 -22.96 0.81 -18.16
N SER A 229 -23.79 0.80 -17.12
CA SER A 229 -24.23 2.01 -16.41
C SER A 229 -23.04 2.77 -15.81
N PHE A 230 -22.09 2.04 -15.22
CA PHE A 230 -20.87 2.61 -14.67
C PHE A 230 -19.99 3.26 -15.75
N LYS A 231 -19.81 2.60 -16.90
CA LYS A 231 -19.05 3.16 -18.05
C LYS A 231 -19.69 4.43 -18.60
N GLU A 232 -21.02 4.46 -18.70
CA GLU A 232 -21.77 5.65 -19.15
C GLU A 232 -21.64 6.81 -18.16
N TRP A 233 -21.76 6.54 -16.87
CA TRP A 233 -21.53 7.52 -15.81
C TRP A 233 -20.10 8.07 -15.85
N LEU A 234 -19.08 7.20 -15.89
CA LEU A 234 -17.66 7.60 -15.99
C LEU A 234 -17.41 8.50 -17.19
N LYS A 235 -18.01 8.18 -18.34
CA LYS A 235 -17.90 9.00 -19.56
C LYS A 235 -18.46 10.40 -19.33
N LYS A 236 -19.63 10.52 -18.70
CA LYS A 236 -20.27 11.80 -18.39
C LYS A 236 -19.46 12.62 -17.38
N GLU A 237 -18.98 12.01 -16.31
CA GLU A 237 -18.19 12.73 -15.30
C GLU A 237 -16.83 13.20 -15.85
N ARG A 238 -16.18 12.39 -16.70
CA ARG A 238 -14.94 12.80 -17.39
C ARG A 238 -15.15 14.00 -18.31
N THR A 239 -16.34 14.18 -18.90
CA THR A 239 -16.65 15.38 -19.69
C THR A 239 -16.89 16.63 -18.84
N ASN A 240 -17.30 16.46 -17.58
CA ASN A 240 -17.54 17.56 -16.64
C ASN A 240 -16.27 18.00 -15.89
N CYS A 241 -15.19 17.21 -15.97
CA CYS A 241 -13.93 17.54 -15.32
C CYS A 241 -13.18 18.61 -16.14
N PRO A 242 -12.96 19.83 -15.58
CA PRO A 242 -12.33 20.92 -16.32
C PRO A 242 -10.87 20.57 -16.63
N LYS A 243 -10.56 20.47 -17.93
CA LYS A 243 -9.23 20.14 -18.49
C LYS A 243 -8.74 18.72 -18.15
N GLY A 244 -9.21 17.77 -18.95
CA GLY A 244 -8.31 16.88 -19.69
C GLY A 244 -7.38 16.02 -18.84
N ALA A 245 -7.93 15.05 -18.12
CA ALA A 245 -7.23 13.78 -17.95
C ALA A 245 -7.09 13.16 -19.35
N SER A 246 -6.12 13.63 -20.14
CA SER A 246 -5.70 12.93 -21.35
C SER A 246 -5.42 11.49 -20.94
N ALA A 247 -5.82 10.52 -21.76
CA ALA A 247 -5.47 9.13 -21.52
C ALA A 247 -4.00 9.07 -21.07
N PRO A 248 -3.70 8.43 -19.93
CA PRO A 248 -2.34 8.42 -19.40
C PRO A 248 -1.42 7.99 -20.53
N LYS A 249 -0.42 8.82 -20.84
CA LYS A 249 0.55 8.44 -21.87
C LYS A 249 1.29 7.23 -21.33
N LYS A 250 1.30 6.14 -22.11
CA LYS A 250 2.10 4.95 -21.77
C LYS A 250 3.53 5.43 -21.50
N PRO A 251 4.06 5.26 -20.26
CA PRO A 251 5.44 5.57 -20.00
C PRO A 251 6.29 4.67 -20.91
N ALA A 252 7.41 5.18 -21.38
CA ALA A 252 8.31 4.43 -22.25
C ALA A 252 9.16 3.44 -21.43
N PHE A 253 8.49 2.58 -20.65
CA PHE A 253 9.13 1.60 -19.78
C PHE A 253 9.82 0.48 -20.56
N ASP A 254 9.43 0.29 -21.83
CA ASP A 254 10.06 -0.64 -22.78
C ASP A 254 11.58 -0.40 -22.91
N TRP A 255 12.07 0.81 -22.61
CA TRP A 255 13.51 1.15 -22.68
C TRP A 255 14.21 1.18 -21.32
N TRP A 256 13.50 1.05 -20.20
CA TRP A 256 14.09 1.20 -18.87
C TRP A 256 15.10 0.10 -18.52
N GLY A 257 14.91 -1.11 -19.06
CA GLY A 257 15.88 -2.19 -18.99
C GLY A 257 17.19 -1.81 -19.69
N ASP A 258 17.09 -1.31 -20.92
CA ASP A 258 18.25 -0.84 -21.72
C ASP A 258 18.95 0.39 -21.11
N TYR A 259 18.21 1.21 -20.34
CA TYR A 259 18.77 2.34 -19.61
C TYR A 259 19.49 1.91 -18.31
N GLY A 260 19.29 0.68 -17.85
CA GLY A 260 19.84 0.22 -16.56
C GLY A 260 19.18 0.92 -15.36
N LEU A 261 17.88 1.22 -15.43
CA LEU A 261 17.18 1.90 -14.33
C LEU A 261 17.24 1.08 -13.04
N LEU A 262 16.95 -0.22 -13.11
CA LEU A 262 16.96 -1.10 -11.94
C LEU A 262 18.35 -1.27 -11.31
N PRO A 263 19.41 -1.61 -12.06
CA PRO A 263 20.75 -1.68 -11.50
C PRO A 263 21.23 -0.33 -10.95
N TYR A 264 20.80 0.80 -11.53
CA TYR A 264 21.06 2.12 -10.97
C TYR A 264 20.41 2.30 -9.60
N LEU A 265 19.14 1.93 -9.45
CA LEU A 265 18.44 2.05 -8.17
C LEU A 265 19.10 1.20 -7.09
N ASP A 266 19.51 -0.03 -7.40
CA ASP A 266 20.13 -0.94 -6.43
C ASP A 266 21.52 -0.46 -5.99
N LEU A 267 22.35 0.03 -6.91
CA LEU A 267 23.62 0.67 -6.56
C LEU A 267 23.42 1.98 -5.79
N TYR A 268 22.38 2.74 -6.11
CA TYR A 268 22.06 3.97 -5.40
C TYR A 268 21.60 3.67 -3.96
N LEU A 269 20.73 2.67 -3.76
CA LEU A 269 20.34 2.19 -2.43
C LEU A 269 21.56 1.74 -1.63
N TRP A 270 22.47 0.97 -2.22
CA TRP A 270 23.71 0.56 -1.58
C TRP A 270 24.64 1.75 -1.23
N SER A 271 24.70 2.77 -2.09
CA SER A 271 25.48 3.99 -1.83
C SER A 271 24.95 4.75 -0.60
N LEU A 272 23.63 4.79 -0.43
CA LEU A 272 22.97 5.38 0.74
C LEU A 272 23.21 4.55 2.00
N GLU A 273 23.16 3.22 1.90
CA GLU A 273 23.38 2.32 3.04
C GLU A 273 24.78 2.40 3.61
N THR A 274 25.77 2.40 2.71
CA THR A 274 27.18 2.31 3.08
C THR A 274 27.82 3.68 3.25
N ASP A 275 27.04 4.74 3.07
CA ASP A 275 27.50 6.13 3.06
C ASP A 275 28.70 6.31 2.12
N ASN A 276 28.68 5.58 0.99
CA ASN A 276 29.74 5.61 -0.02
C ASN A 276 29.27 6.45 -1.20
N HIS A 277 30.15 7.31 -1.72
CA HIS A 277 29.88 8.03 -2.95
C HIS A 277 30.35 7.22 -4.16
N ILE A 278 29.44 6.94 -5.09
CA ILE A 278 29.77 6.33 -6.39
C ILE A 278 29.87 7.46 -7.43
N PRO A 279 31.05 7.71 -8.02
CA PRO A 279 31.17 8.71 -9.08
C PRO A 279 30.31 8.36 -10.29
N ASP A 280 29.73 9.36 -10.96
CA ASP A 280 28.85 9.17 -12.11
C ASP A 280 29.48 8.33 -13.22
N ARG A 281 30.79 8.50 -13.45
CA ARG A 281 31.57 7.67 -14.38
C ARG A 281 31.55 6.19 -14.01
N VAL A 282 31.71 5.86 -12.72
CA VAL A 282 31.70 4.47 -12.25
C VAL A 282 30.29 3.91 -12.33
N MET A 283 29.29 4.69 -11.89
CA MET A 283 27.88 4.32 -11.97
C MET A 283 27.45 4.02 -13.42
N ALA A 284 27.76 4.91 -14.37
CA ALA A 284 27.40 4.75 -15.78
C ALA A 284 28.02 3.47 -16.38
N ASN A 285 29.29 3.21 -16.08
CA ASN A 285 29.99 2.00 -16.52
C ASN A 285 29.45 0.72 -15.86
N ALA A 286 28.79 0.82 -14.71
CA ALA A 286 28.27 -0.33 -13.98
C ALA A 286 26.87 -0.73 -14.43
N VAL A 287 26.01 0.26 -14.71
CA VAL A 287 24.58 0.04 -15.00
C VAL A 287 24.29 -0.19 -16.48
N SER A 288 25.24 0.11 -17.37
CA SER A 288 25.07 -0.11 -18.81
C SER A 288 26.20 -0.97 -19.36
N ALA A 289 25.83 -2.04 -20.08
CA ALA A 289 26.79 -2.95 -20.71
C ALA A 289 27.48 -2.30 -21.92
N ASP A 290 26.75 -1.42 -22.60
CA ASP A 290 27.24 -0.61 -23.69
C ASP A 290 27.90 0.67 -23.16
N THR A 291 28.85 1.22 -23.91
CA THR A 291 29.59 2.47 -23.60
C THR A 291 28.71 3.72 -23.62
N PHE A 292 27.47 3.64 -23.17
CA PHE A 292 26.63 4.79 -22.92
C PHE A 292 27.26 5.60 -21.80
N GLY A 293 27.95 6.66 -22.20
CA GLY A 293 28.71 7.48 -21.27
C GLY A 293 27.83 8.13 -20.19
N GLU A 294 28.53 8.77 -19.26
CA GLU A 294 28.00 9.55 -18.13
C GLU A 294 26.83 10.48 -18.48
N ASP A 295 26.79 10.96 -19.72
CA ASP A 295 25.74 11.83 -20.24
C ASP A 295 24.34 11.19 -20.21
N ARG A 296 24.20 9.90 -20.53
CA ARG A 296 22.91 9.19 -20.51
C ARG A 296 22.41 9.02 -19.08
N LEU A 297 23.33 8.65 -18.17
CA LEU A 297 23.04 8.56 -16.74
C LEU A 297 22.50 9.89 -16.21
N ARG A 298 23.20 11.00 -16.49
CA ARG A 298 22.85 12.34 -16.00
C ARG A 298 21.57 12.90 -16.59
N LYS A 299 21.33 12.69 -17.89
CA LYS A 299 20.18 13.30 -18.60
C LYS A 299 18.92 12.45 -18.57
N THR A 300 19.03 11.14 -18.32
CA THR A 300 17.89 10.21 -18.41
C THR A 300 17.68 9.44 -17.11
N VAL A 301 18.64 8.62 -16.69
CA VAL A 301 18.43 7.66 -15.59
C VAL A 301 18.26 8.37 -14.25
N LYS A 302 19.12 9.34 -13.94
CA LYS A 302 19.03 10.11 -12.68
C LYS A 302 17.72 10.89 -12.54
N PRO A 303 17.29 11.69 -13.53
CA PRO A 303 15.98 12.34 -13.48
C PRO A 303 14.83 11.36 -13.31
N LEU A 304 14.87 10.23 -14.02
CA LEU A 304 13.85 9.19 -13.92
C LEU A 304 13.79 8.61 -12.51
N ALA A 305 14.94 8.26 -11.93
CA ALA A 305 15.03 7.72 -10.58
C ALA A 305 14.72 8.74 -9.47
N SER A 306 14.83 10.04 -9.73
CA SER A 306 14.52 11.08 -8.74
C SER A 306 13.03 11.25 -8.46
N ASP A 307 12.17 10.77 -9.35
CA ASP A 307 10.71 10.88 -9.23
C ASP A 307 10.02 9.52 -9.41
N LEU A 308 10.33 8.59 -8.50
CA LEU A 308 9.75 7.24 -8.52
C LEU A 308 8.23 7.26 -8.35
N ASN A 309 7.68 8.21 -7.60
CA ASN A 309 6.23 8.33 -7.41
C ASN A 309 5.52 8.64 -8.74
N SER A 310 6.07 9.56 -9.54
CA SER A 310 5.53 9.82 -10.88
C SER A 310 5.59 8.58 -11.78
N LEU A 311 6.66 7.78 -11.71
CA LEU A 311 6.75 6.51 -12.45
C LEU A 311 5.69 5.51 -11.99
N ILE A 312 5.55 5.33 -10.68
CA ILE A 312 4.56 4.44 -10.07
C ILE A 312 3.15 4.84 -10.53
N ASP A 313 2.82 6.13 -10.45
CA ASP A 313 1.51 6.64 -10.87
C ASP A 313 1.29 6.49 -12.38
N GLY A 314 2.34 6.67 -13.18
CA GLY A 314 2.30 6.44 -14.62
C GLY A 314 2.10 4.97 -15.00
N LEU A 315 2.57 4.03 -14.19
CA LEU A 315 2.47 2.59 -14.45
C LEU A 315 1.17 1.94 -13.95
N LYS A 316 0.58 2.45 -12.85
CA LYS A 316 -0.65 1.91 -12.25
C LYS A 316 -1.77 1.60 -13.27
N PRO A 317 -2.09 2.48 -14.25
CA PRO A 317 -3.15 2.19 -15.22
C PRO A 317 -2.85 0.98 -16.12
N PHE A 318 -1.58 0.76 -16.47
CA PHE A 318 -1.15 -0.30 -17.39
C PHE A 318 -0.96 -1.62 -16.67
N ALA A 319 -0.45 -1.60 -15.43
CA ALA A 319 -0.32 -2.80 -14.62
C ALA A 319 -1.68 -3.46 -14.32
N ALA A 320 -2.77 -2.69 -14.27
CA ALA A 320 -4.13 -3.20 -14.09
C ALA A 320 -4.66 -3.97 -15.31
N GLU A 321 -4.15 -3.71 -16.52
CA GLU A 321 -4.56 -4.40 -17.74
C GLU A 321 -4.03 -5.83 -17.80
N ASP A 322 -2.87 -6.10 -17.17
CA ASP A 322 -2.22 -7.41 -17.13
C ASP A 322 -2.93 -8.44 -16.21
N PHE A 323 -3.97 -8.04 -15.48
CA PHE A 323 -4.74 -8.93 -14.58
C PHE A 323 -6.05 -9.47 -15.19
N GLY A 324 -6.43 -9.04 -16.41
CA GLY A 324 -7.67 -9.44 -17.09
C GLY A 324 -7.49 -10.58 -18.08
#